data_AF-A0A6B0Z2H5-F1
#
_entry.id   AF-A0A6B0Z2H5-F1
#
_cell.length_a   1.000
_cell.length_b   1.000
_cell.length_c   1.000
_cell.angle_alpha   90.00
_cell.angle_beta   90.00
_cell.angle_gamma   90.00
#
_symmetry.space_group_name_H-M   'P 1'
#
loop_
_entity.id
_entity.type
_entity.pdbx_description
1 polymer ?
#
loop_
_entity_poly.entity_id
_entity_poly.type
_entity_poly.pdbx_seq_one_letter_code
_entity_poly.pdbx_strand_id
1 'polypeptide(L)'
;MFNLDNEYSIAIIIAIATVIVAVVLEIGLKIAKSRIRGGAEDFDPPPKYLVLNALDGPLILIILLIGGTYSGSIALDHWQIGRAIDADLAMLVRRIGSVAVIATAAFVATRISSLLLDWYSTHVADATSTHLDDQLVPSFKRMLPILIYALAILWSLAVFEIQISPLLATLGIGGIAIALAAQP
;
A
#
# COMPACT_ATOMS: atom_id res chain seq x y z
N MET A 1 -25.75 17.10 -27.77
CA MET A 1 -26.60 16.11 -27.07
C MET A 1 -25.65 15.03 -26.58
N PHE A 2 -25.26 15.09 -25.30
CA PHE A 2 -24.27 14.19 -24.70
C PHE A 2 -24.89 12.80 -24.54
N ASN A 3 -24.19 11.76 -25.03
CA ASN A 3 -24.71 10.40 -25.13
C ASN A 3 -24.41 9.63 -23.84
N LEU A 4 -25.33 9.73 -22.89
CA LEU A 4 -25.20 9.18 -21.53
C LEU A 4 -24.91 7.68 -21.52
N ASP A 5 -25.43 6.93 -22.50
CA ASP A 5 -25.24 5.48 -22.59
C ASP A 5 -23.77 5.07 -22.74
N ASN A 6 -22.93 5.94 -23.31
CA ASN A 6 -21.52 5.66 -23.53
C ASN A 6 -20.70 5.74 -22.22
N GLU A 7 -21.02 6.69 -21.33
CA GLU A 7 -20.23 6.96 -20.13
C GLU A 7 -20.47 5.94 -19.01
N TYR A 8 -21.71 5.47 -18.84
CA TYR A 8 -22.00 4.34 -17.95
C TYR A 8 -21.34 3.04 -18.43
N SER A 9 -21.34 2.83 -19.74
CA SER A 9 -20.68 1.68 -20.35
C SER A 9 -19.18 1.68 -20.06
N ILE A 10 -18.52 2.86 -20.13
CA ILE A 10 -17.11 3.01 -19.77
C ILE A 10 -16.86 2.68 -18.30
N ALA A 11 -17.67 3.19 -17.37
CA ALA A 11 -17.51 2.89 -15.94
C ALA A 11 -17.64 1.38 -15.67
N ILE A 12 -18.66 0.73 -16.24
CA ILE A 12 -18.88 -0.71 -16.08
C ILE A 12 -17.71 -1.52 -16.67
N ILE A 13 -17.19 -1.13 -17.84
CA ILE A 13 -16.04 -1.78 -18.46
C ILE A 13 -14.81 -1.68 -17.55
N ILE A 14 -14.55 -0.52 -16.95
CA ILE A 14 -13.44 -0.31 -16.02
C ILE A 14 -13.61 -1.18 -14.77
N ALA A 15 -14.81 -1.22 -14.18
CA ALA A 15 -15.09 -2.06 -13.01
C ALA A 15 -14.82 -3.54 -13.32
N ILE A 16 -15.33 -4.05 -14.45
CA ILE A 16 -15.13 -5.43 -14.89
C ILE A 16 -13.64 -5.69 -15.17
N ALA A 17 -12.97 -4.80 -15.90
CA ALA A 17 -11.54 -4.93 -16.20
C ALA A 17 -10.69 -4.98 -14.92
N THR A 18 -11.04 -4.16 -13.91
CA THR A 18 -10.37 -4.16 -12.61
C THR A 18 -10.50 -5.51 -11.91
N VAL A 19 -11.72 -6.06 -11.87
CA VAL A 19 -11.97 -7.38 -11.26
C VAL A 19 -11.20 -8.47 -12.01
N ILE A 20 -11.21 -8.44 -13.34
CA ILE A 20 -10.46 -9.40 -14.17
C ILE A 20 -8.96 -9.32 -13.86
N VAL A 21 -8.38 -8.11 -13.84
CA VAL A 21 -6.96 -7.91 -13.52
C VAL A 21 -6.64 -8.41 -12.11
N ALA A 22 -7.50 -8.14 -11.13
CA ALA A 22 -7.34 -8.60 -9.76
C ALA A 22 -7.32 -10.15 -9.67
N VAL A 23 -8.24 -10.82 -10.36
CA VAL A 23 -8.33 -12.29 -10.41
C VAL A 23 -7.13 -12.89 -11.15
N VAL A 24 -6.74 -12.33 -12.30
CA VAL A 24 -5.58 -12.78 -13.07
C VAL A 24 -4.30 -12.66 -12.24
N LEU A 25 -4.15 -11.55 -11.51
CA LEU A 25 -3.02 -11.36 -10.61
C LEU A 25 -3.05 -12.37 -9.47
N GLU A 26 -4.18 -12.61 -8.82
CA GLU A 26 -4.32 -13.59 -7.74
C GLU A 26 -3.88 -14.99 -8.21
N ILE A 27 -4.34 -15.40 -9.39
CA ILE A 27 -3.95 -16.67 -10.01
C ILE A 27 -2.44 -16.68 -10.26
N GLY A 28 -1.88 -15.60 -10.82
CA GLY A 28 -0.45 -15.46 -11.06
C GLY A 28 0.39 -15.55 -9.79
N LEU A 29 -0.03 -14.89 -8.71
CA LEU A 29 0.63 -14.94 -7.40
C LEU A 29 0.56 -16.34 -6.79
N LYS A 30 -0.60 -17.03 -6.86
CA LYS A 30 -0.74 -18.42 -6.41
C LYS A 30 0.19 -19.36 -7.17
N ILE A 31 0.30 -19.21 -8.48
CA ILE A 31 1.22 -20.01 -9.33
C ILE A 31 2.67 -19.70 -8.96
N ALA A 32 3.05 -18.43 -8.85
CA ALA A 32 4.41 -18.02 -8.49
C ALA A 32 4.83 -18.59 -7.12
N LYS A 33 3.93 -18.51 -6.13
CA LYS A 33 4.15 -19.09 -4.80
C LYS A 33 4.27 -20.61 -4.84
N SER A 34 3.40 -21.29 -5.59
CA SER A 34 3.47 -22.74 -5.80
C SER A 34 4.80 -23.19 -6.39
N ARG A 35 5.33 -22.45 -7.37
CA ARG A 35 6.65 -22.74 -7.98
C ARG A 35 7.81 -22.56 -7.00
N ILE A 36 7.74 -21.57 -6.11
CA ILE A 36 8.81 -21.27 -5.16
C ILE A 36 8.79 -22.23 -3.96
N ARG A 37 7.61 -22.63 -3.47
CA ARG A 37 7.47 -23.52 -2.29
C ARG A 37 7.93 -24.96 -2.55
N GLY A 38 7.89 -25.42 -3.81
CA GLY A 38 8.52 -26.68 -4.22
C GLY A 38 8.11 -27.92 -3.39
N GLY A 39 6.83 -28.07 -3.04
CA GLY A 39 6.26 -29.32 -2.48
C GLY A 39 6.84 -29.86 -1.15
N ALA A 40 7.85 -29.21 -0.56
CA ALA A 40 8.51 -29.70 0.64
C ALA A 40 7.69 -29.41 1.91
N GLU A 41 7.54 -30.42 2.78
CA GLU A 41 6.88 -30.28 4.09
C GLU A 41 7.69 -29.40 5.05
N ASP A 42 9.02 -29.39 4.94
CA ASP A 42 9.95 -28.62 5.78
C ASP A 42 10.62 -27.48 5.01
N PHE A 43 9.81 -26.68 4.32
CA PHE A 43 10.29 -25.58 3.47
C PHE A 43 10.62 -24.34 4.29
N ASP A 44 11.90 -24.01 4.42
CA ASP A 44 12.37 -22.71 4.91
C ASP A 44 12.22 -21.64 3.80
N PRO A 45 11.30 -20.66 3.96
CA PRO A 45 10.92 -19.76 2.88
C PRO A 45 12.00 -18.70 2.58
N PRO A 46 12.46 -18.57 1.33
CA PRO A 46 13.38 -17.51 0.95
C PRO A 46 12.68 -16.14 1.02
N PRO A 47 13.43 -15.03 1.12
CA PRO A 47 12.87 -13.68 1.28
C PRO A 47 11.84 -13.31 0.20
N LYS A 48 12.11 -13.72 -1.05
CA LYS A 48 11.19 -13.52 -2.18
C LYS A 48 9.81 -14.16 -1.96
N TYR A 49 9.75 -15.33 -1.33
CA TYR A 49 8.49 -16.00 -1.02
C TYR A 49 7.72 -15.22 0.06
N LEU A 50 8.43 -14.73 1.09
CA LEU A 50 7.82 -13.94 2.17
C LEU A 50 7.18 -12.65 1.63
N VAL A 51 7.87 -11.96 0.73
CA VAL A 51 7.34 -10.75 0.06
C VAL A 51 6.10 -11.10 -0.76
N LEU A 52 6.17 -12.13 -1.61
CA LEU A 52 5.02 -12.56 -2.43
C LEU A 52 3.82 -13.00 -1.57
N ASN A 53 4.09 -13.63 -0.42
CA ASN A 53 3.04 -14.05 0.50
C ASN A 53 2.43 -12.88 1.28
N ALA A 54 3.23 -11.87 1.63
CA ALA A 54 2.74 -10.65 2.27
C ALA A 54 1.88 -9.80 1.34
N LEU A 55 2.16 -9.86 0.03
CA LEU A 55 1.39 -9.20 -1.02
C LEU A 55 0.08 -9.93 -1.35
N ASP A 56 -0.01 -11.23 -1.07
CA ASP A 56 -1.20 -12.02 -1.37
C ASP A 56 -2.40 -11.61 -0.52
N GLY A 57 -3.49 -11.22 -1.19
CA GLY A 57 -4.66 -10.59 -0.56
C GLY A 57 -4.61 -9.06 -0.67
N PRO A 58 -3.70 -8.34 0.02
CA PRO A 58 -3.68 -6.88 -0.02
C PRO A 58 -3.49 -6.29 -1.42
N LEU A 59 -2.75 -6.95 -2.32
CA LEU A 59 -2.55 -6.45 -3.68
C LEU A 59 -3.87 -6.48 -4.48
N ILE A 60 -4.70 -7.49 -4.26
CA ILE A 60 -6.06 -7.58 -4.82
C ILE A 60 -6.91 -6.43 -4.27
N LEU A 61 -6.85 -6.20 -2.95
CA LEU A 61 -7.55 -5.09 -2.31
C LEU A 61 -7.15 -3.74 -2.91
N ILE A 62 -5.85 -3.50 -3.12
CA ILE A 62 -5.33 -2.26 -3.74
C ILE A 62 -5.90 -2.09 -5.15
N ILE A 63 -5.87 -3.13 -5.98
CA ILE A 63 -6.39 -3.06 -7.35
C ILE A 63 -7.88 -2.75 -7.34
N LEU A 64 -8.65 -3.45 -6.50
CA LEU A 64 -10.09 -3.22 -6.36
C LEU A 64 -10.39 -1.81 -5.84
N LEU A 65 -9.62 -1.30 -4.89
CA LEU A 65 -9.78 0.06 -4.37
C LEU A 65 -9.47 1.10 -5.45
N ILE A 66 -8.39 0.94 -6.23
CA ILE A 66 -8.04 1.86 -7.32
C ILE A 66 -9.14 1.88 -8.39
N GLY A 67 -9.49 0.72 -8.92
CA GLY A 67 -10.48 0.63 -10.00
C GLY A 67 -11.89 0.96 -9.53
N GLY A 68 -12.26 0.59 -8.30
CA GLY A 68 -13.52 0.95 -7.68
C GLY A 68 -13.65 2.45 -7.45
N THR A 69 -12.59 3.12 -7.01
CA THR A 69 -12.56 4.59 -6.85
C THR A 69 -12.73 5.29 -8.19
N TYR A 70 -12.00 4.83 -9.21
CA TYR A 70 -12.05 5.43 -10.54
C TYR A 70 -13.41 5.20 -11.20
N SER A 71 -13.87 3.95 -11.28
CA SER A 71 -15.19 3.59 -11.82
C SER A 71 -16.33 4.24 -11.05
N GLY A 72 -16.27 4.26 -9.72
CA GLY A 72 -17.30 4.85 -8.87
C GLY A 72 -17.43 6.35 -9.10
N SER A 73 -16.29 7.07 -9.22
CA SER A 73 -16.33 8.51 -9.49
C SER A 73 -16.94 8.84 -10.87
N ILE A 74 -16.61 8.07 -11.91
CA ILE A 74 -17.20 8.26 -13.25
C ILE A 74 -18.70 7.97 -13.22
N ALA A 75 -19.13 6.90 -12.53
CA ALA A 75 -20.55 6.59 -12.42
C ALA A 75 -21.36 7.71 -11.72
N LEU A 76 -20.76 8.34 -10.69
CA LEU A 76 -21.38 9.44 -9.95
C LEU A 76 -21.45 10.74 -10.76
N ASP A 77 -20.38 11.10 -11.48
CA ASP A 77 -20.31 12.33 -12.28
C ASP A 77 -21.41 12.41 -13.37
N HIS A 78 -21.93 11.27 -13.82
CA HIS A 78 -22.87 11.19 -14.94
C HIS A 78 -24.32 10.89 -14.53
N TRP A 79 -24.59 10.64 -13.24
CA TRP A 79 -25.94 10.34 -12.75
C TRP A 79 -26.83 11.58 -12.78
N GLN A 80 -27.78 11.65 -13.72
CA GLN A 80 -28.59 12.85 -13.98
C GLN A 80 -29.61 13.24 -12.88
N ILE A 81 -29.67 12.54 -11.75
CA ILE A 81 -30.69 12.78 -10.71
C ILE A 81 -30.23 13.78 -9.63
N GLY A 82 -28.93 14.09 -9.49
CA GLY A 82 -28.42 14.94 -8.40
C GLY A 82 -27.84 16.30 -8.84
N ARG A 83 -28.49 17.01 -9.78
CA ARG A 83 -28.07 18.36 -10.22
C ARG A 83 -28.03 19.45 -9.12
N ALA A 84 -28.19 19.10 -7.84
CA ALA A 84 -27.96 19.97 -6.69
C ALA A 84 -26.90 19.46 -5.68
N ILE A 85 -26.32 18.25 -5.84
CA ILE A 85 -25.41 17.62 -4.83
C ILE A 85 -24.09 17.02 -5.42
N ASP A 86 -23.92 16.91 -6.74
CA ASP A 86 -23.08 15.81 -7.29
C ASP A 86 -21.55 15.99 -7.47
N ALA A 87 -20.97 17.19 -7.53
CA ALA A 87 -19.51 17.31 -7.71
C ALA A 87 -18.71 16.98 -6.42
N ASP A 88 -19.26 17.37 -5.27
CA ASP A 88 -18.60 17.19 -3.97
C ASP A 88 -18.54 15.71 -3.58
N LEU A 89 -19.58 14.93 -3.91
CA LEU A 89 -19.61 13.49 -3.61
C LEU A 89 -18.61 12.70 -4.45
N ALA A 90 -18.50 12.96 -5.74
CA ALA A 90 -17.50 12.32 -6.59
C ALA A 90 -16.07 12.64 -6.13
N MET A 91 -15.83 13.89 -5.73
CA MET A 91 -14.55 14.30 -5.15
C MET A 91 -14.26 13.60 -3.82
N LEU A 92 -15.25 13.47 -2.94
CA LEU A 92 -15.10 12.74 -1.68
C LEU A 92 -14.80 11.25 -1.91
N VAL A 93 -15.50 10.60 -2.85
CA VAL A 93 -15.23 9.20 -3.22
C VAL A 93 -13.79 9.05 -3.72
N ARG A 94 -13.31 9.95 -4.58
CA ARG A 94 -11.93 9.95 -5.05
C ARG A 94 -10.91 10.13 -3.93
N ARG A 95 -11.15 11.09 -3.02
CA ARG A 95 -10.25 11.39 -1.91
C ARG A 95 -10.21 10.24 -0.90
N ILE A 96 -11.37 9.75 -0.44
CA ILE A 96 -11.47 8.63 0.51
C ILE A 96 -10.89 7.36 -0.10
N GLY A 97 -11.21 7.07 -1.36
CA GLY A 97 -10.65 5.92 -2.08
C GLY A 97 -9.12 5.98 -2.18
N SER A 98 -8.57 7.14 -2.51
CA SER A 98 -7.12 7.35 -2.57
C SER A 98 -6.46 7.16 -1.20
N VAL A 99 -7.07 7.67 -0.12
CA VAL A 99 -6.58 7.46 1.25
C VAL A 99 -6.62 5.98 1.63
N ALA A 100 -7.68 5.25 1.26
CA ALA A 100 -7.78 3.82 1.50
C ALA A 100 -6.68 3.03 0.77
N VAL A 101 -6.35 3.41 -0.47
CA VAL A 101 -5.23 2.85 -1.23
C VAL A 101 -3.90 3.11 -0.53
N ILE A 102 -3.64 4.36 -0.13
CA ILE A 102 -2.41 4.76 0.57
C ILE A 102 -2.28 4.00 1.90
N ALA A 103 -3.35 3.90 2.68
CA ALA A 103 -3.37 3.19 3.95
C ALA A 103 -3.09 1.69 3.76
N THR A 104 -3.71 1.06 2.75
CA THR A 104 -3.46 -0.35 2.42
C THR A 104 -2.01 -0.56 1.96
N ALA A 105 -1.49 0.31 1.11
CA ALA A 105 -0.10 0.25 0.66
C ALA A 105 0.89 0.38 1.83
N ALA A 106 0.63 1.29 2.77
CA ALA A 106 1.43 1.45 3.98
C ALA A 106 1.36 0.21 4.88
N PHE A 107 0.16 -0.35 5.09
CA PHE A 107 -0.01 -1.61 5.82
C PHE A 107 0.81 -2.75 5.20
N VAL A 108 0.77 -2.88 3.88
CA VAL A 108 1.57 -3.88 3.15
C VAL A 108 3.06 -3.62 3.30
N ALA A 109 3.51 -2.38 3.12
CA ALA A 109 4.91 -2.00 3.24
C ALA A 109 5.45 -2.28 4.65
N THR A 110 4.69 -1.96 5.70
CA THR A 110 5.07 -2.28 7.08
C THR A 110 5.16 -3.78 7.31
N ARG A 111 4.18 -4.56 6.82
CA ARG A 111 4.18 -6.02 6.93
C ARG A 111 5.38 -6.66 6.23
N ILE A 112 5.67 -6.24 5.00
CA ILE A 112 6.84 -6.71 4.23
C ILE A 112 8.12 -6.37 4.97
N SER A 113 8.24 -5.13 5.45
CA SER A 113 9.42 -4.68 6.17
C SER A 113 9.67 -5.52 7.43
N SER A 114 8.63 -5.76 8.24
CA SER A 114 8.74 -6.60 9.43
C SER A 114 9.14 -8.04 9.09
N LEU A 115 8.52 -8.65 8.08
CA LEU A 115 8.84 -10.02 7.66
C LEU A 115 10.28 -10.15 7.16
N LEU A 116 10.77 -9.17 6.41
CA LEU A 116 12.16 -9.17 5.93
C LEU A 116 13.15 -8.99 7.08
N LEU A 117 12.85 -8.11 8.04
CA LEU A 117 13.68 -7.92 9.22
C LEU A 117 13.66 -9.14 10.15
N ASP A 118 12.53 -9.83 10.27
CA ASP A 118 12.42 -11.10 11.00
C ASP A 118 13.27 -12.18 10.34
N TRP A 119 13.14 -12.37 9.03
CA TRP A 119 13.92 -13.34 8.28
C TRP A 119 15.42 -13.06 8.34
N TYR A 120 15.82 -11.79 8.19
CA TYR A 120 17.22 -11.37 8.30
C TYR A 120 17.79 -11.70 9.68
N SER A 121 17.03 -11.44 10.75
CA SER A 121 17.43 -11.74 12.11
C SER A 121 17.73 -13.24 12.32
N THR A 122 16.87 -14.11 11.79
CA THR A 122 16.96 -15.56 12.07
C THR A 122 17.90 -16.31 11.13
N HIS A 123 18.17 -15.80 9.93
CA HIS A 123 18.97 -16.53 8.92
C HIS A 123 20.34 -15.91 8.66
N VAL A 124 20.48 -14.60 8.90
CA VAL A 124 21.70 -13.87 8.59
C VAL A 124 22.39 -13.42 9.87
N ALA A 125 21.66 -12.74 10.76
CA ALA A 125 22.25 -12.19 11.98
C ALA A 125 22.81 -13.28 12.90
N ASP A 126 22.08 -14.38 13.11
CA ASP A 126 22.57 -15.53 13.91
C ASP A 126 23.83 -16.21 13.30
N ALA A 127 24.05 -16.06 11.99
CA ALA A 127 25.24 -16.60 11.29
C ALA A 127 26.44 -15.65 11.31
N THR A 128 26.26 -14.39 11.69
CA THR A 128 27.32 -13.36 11.78
C THR A 128 27.54 -12.93 13.24
N SER A 129 28.75 -13.10 13.75
CA SER A 129 29.13 -12.76 15.14
C SER A 129 29.27 -11.25 15.41
N THR A 130 28.39 -10.42 14.87
CA THR A 130 28.52 -8.95 14.91
C THR A 130 27.51 -8.32 15.90
N HIS A 131 28.01 -7.81 17.02
CA HIS A 131 27.20 -7.14 18.07
C HIS A 131 26.36 -5.92 17.60
N LEU A 132 26.63 -5.38 16.41
CA LEU A 132 25.88 -4.26 15.83
C LEU A 132 24.51 -4.69 15.27
N ASP A 133 24.41 -5.89 14.68
CA ASP A 133 23.16 -6.36 14.07
C ASP A 133 22.08 -6.62 15.12
N ASP A 134 22.49 -7.11 16.30
CA ASP A 134 21.61 -7.41 17.44
C ASP A 134 20.88 -6.18 18.01
N GLN A 135 21.46 -4.98 17.87
CA GLN A 135 20.87 -3.74 18.37
C GLN A 135 20.13 -2.97 17.27
N LEU A 136 20.60 -3.05 16.03
CA LEU A 136 20.00 -2.35 14.90
C LEU A 136 18.68 -2.99 14.47
N VAL A 137 18.61 -4.32 14.36
CA VAL A 137 17.40 -5.01 13.89
C VAL A 137 16.16 -4.72 14.77
N PRO A 138 16.22 -4.80 16.11
CA PRO A 138 15.08 -4.42 16.97
C PRO A 138 14.70 -2.94 16.84
N SER A 139 15.68 -2.07 16.61
CA SER A 139 15.47 -0.63 16.43
C SER A 139 14.72 -0.34 15.12
N PHE A 140 15.15 -0.93 14.00
CA PHE A 140 14.47 -0.80 12.72
C PHE A 140 13.06 -1.41 12.74
N LYS A 141 12.84 -2.55 13.42
CA LYS A 141 11.50 -3.14 13.57
C LYS A 141 10.50 -2.20 14.23
N ARG A 142 10.96 -1.28 15.10
CA ARG A 142 10.12 -0.27 15.76
C ARG A 142 10.02 1.03 14.96
N MET A 143 11.13 1.51 14.39
CA MET A 143 11.18 2.81 13.71
C MET A 143 10.58 2.77 12.31
N LEU A 144 10.80 1.69 11.55
CA LEU A 144 10.42 1.61 10.14
C LEU A 144 8.89 1.66 9.93
N PRO A 145 8.05 0.97 10.74
CA PRO A 145 6.61 1.15 10.66
C PRO A 145 6.14 2.57 10.95
N ILE A 146 6.75 3.24 11.94
CA ILE A 146 6.43 4.63 12.30
C ILE A 146 6.70 5.56 11.11
N LEU A 147 7.86 5.42 10.46
CA LEU A 147 8.21 6.20 9.29
C LEU A 147 7.26 5.96 8.12
N ILE A 148 6.91 4.70 7.83
CA ILE A 148 5.98 4.35 6.76
C ILE A 148 4.60 4.97 7.01
N TYR A 149 4.06 4.87 8.22
CA TYR A 149 2.77 5.48 8.55
C TYR A 149 2.82 7.00 8.54
N ALA A 150 3.92 7.62 9.00
CA ALA A 150 4.10 9.06 8.91
C ALA A 150 4.04 9.54 7.45
N LEU A 151 4.75 8.87 6.53
CA LEU A 151 4.70 9.18 5.10
C LEU A 151 3.32 8.94 4.50
N ALA A 152 2.62 7.87 4.91
CA ALA A 152 1.26 7.58 4.47
C ALA A 152 0.26 8.66 4.89
N ILE A 153 0.41 9.20 6.10
CA ILE A 153 -0.39 10.33 6.60
C ILE A 153 -0.09 11.58 5.76
N LEU A 154 1.18 11.89 5.51
CA LEU A 154 1.54 13.04 4.67
C LEU A 154 0.92 12.94 3.27
N TRP A 155 1.04 11.78 2.62
CA TRP A 155 0.42 11.56 1.32
C TRP A 155 -1.10 11.65 1.37
N SER A 156 -1.72 11.16 2.44
CA SER A 156 -3.16 11.30 2.65
C SER A 156 -3.57 12.78 2.77
N LEU A 157 -2.77 13.62 3.45
CA LEU A 157 -2.99 15.06 3.51
C LEU A 157 -2.85 15.72 2.13
N ALA A 158 -1.88 15.28 1.33
CA ALA A 158 -1.69 15.77 -0.04
C ALA A 158 -2.92 15.50 -0.93
N VAL A 159 -3.63 14.38 -0.72
CA VAL A 159 -4.89 14.07 -1.42
C VAL A 159 -5.98 15.11 -1.13
N PHE A 160 -5.94 15.74 0.04
CA PHE A 160 -6.84 16.85 0.40
C PHE A 160 -6.28 18.23 0.02
N GLU A 161 -5.26 18.28 -0.84
CA GLU A 161 -4.61 19.53 -1.30
C GLU A 161 -3.94 20.32 -0.17
N ILE A 162 -3.65 19.66 0.96
CA ILE A 162 -2.91 20.26 2.07
C ILE A 162 -1.43 20.28 1.71
N GLN A 163 -0.78 21.43 1.89
CA GLN A 163 0.65 21.58 1.62
C GLN A 163 1.48 20.71 2.57
N ILE A 164 2.15 19.70 2.00
CA ILE A 164 2.99 18.77 2.77
C ILE A 164 4.44 19.27 2.95
N SER A 165 4.90 20.24 2.17
CA SER A 165 6.30 20.72 2.22
C SER A 165 6.72 21.19 3.61
N PRO A 166 5.91 21.98 4.36
CA PRO A 166 6.25 22.35 5.73
C PRO A 166 6.33 21.13 6.67
N LEU A 167 5.41 20.16 6.53
CA LEU A 167 5.37 18.96 7.37
C LEU A 167 6.52 17.99 7.07
N LEU A 168 6.92 17.89 5.81
CA LEU A 168 8.11 17.14 5.40
C LEU A 168 9.39 17.81 5.92
N ALA A 169 9.46 19.15 5.89
CA ALA A 169 10.59 19.89 6.44
C ALA A 169 10.71 19.69 7.97
N THR A 170 9.59 19.73 8.71
CA THR A 170 9.60 19.47 10.16
C THR A 170 9.95 18.02 10.48
N LEU A 171 9.50 17.04 9.70
CA LEU A 171 9.95 15.65 9.84
C LEU A 171 11.44 15.48 9.56
N GLY A 172 11.97 16.18 8.55
CA GLY A 172 13.40 16.18 8.23
C GLY A 172 14.23 16.75 9.38
N ILE A 173 13.87 17.94 9.89
CA ILE A 173 14.55 18.57 11.03
C ILE A 173 14.35 17.75 12.31
N GLY A 174 13.15 17.21 12.53
CA GLY A 174 12.84 16.35 13.68
C GLY A 174 13.66 15.05 13.67
N GLY A 175 13.87 14.44 12.50
CA GLY A 175 14.74 13.28 12.34
C GLY A 175 16.20 13.59 12.69
N ILE A 176 16.70 14.76 12.26
CA ILE A 176 18.05 15.23 12.64
C ILE A 176 18.13 15.48 14.14
N ALA A 177 17.11 16.09 14.75
CA ALA A 177 17.08 16.32 16.19
C ALA A 177 17.10 15.00 16.99
N ILE A 178 16.34 13.98 16.56
CA ILE A 178 16.38 12.64 17.17
C ILE A 178 17.78 12.01 17.00
N ALA A 179 18.38 12.13 15.81
CA ALA A 179 19.72 11.61 15.57
C ALA A 179 20.78 12.27 16.46
N LEU A 180 20.69 13.59 16.67
CA LEU A 180 21.57 14.32 17.58
C LEU A 180 21.32 13.95 19.05
N ALA A 181 20.06 13.77 19.46
CA ALA A 181 19.72 13.36 20.83
C ALA A 181 20.12 11.91 21.15
N ALA A 182 20.26 11.06 20.13
CA ALA A 182 20.74 9.69 20.26
C ALA A 182 22.26 9.59 20.30
N GLN A 183 22.99 10.68 20.04
CA GLN A 183 24.44 10.71 20.21
C GLN A 183 24.77 10.74 21.71
N PRO A 184 25.70 9.90 22.19
CA PRO A 184 26.13 9.89 23.58
C PRO A 184 26.90 11.16 23.98
#